data_AF-A0A7V2NHK6-F1
#
_entry.id   AF-A0A7V2NHK6-F1
#
_cell.length_a   1.000
_cell.length_b   1.000
_cell.length_c   1.000
_cell.angle_alpha   90.00
_cell.angle_beta   90.00
_cell.angle_gamma   90.00
#
_symmetry.space_group_name_H-M   'P 1'
#
loop_
_entity.id
_entity.type
_entity.pdbx_description
1 polymer ?
#
loop_
_entity_poly.entity_id
_entity_poly.type
_entity_poly.pdbx_seq_one_letter_code
_entity_poly.pdbx_strand_id
1 'polypeptide(L)'
;MKKFILVCVFLIIGLNAYCFKSFEVNPFDFIGTREIAILKEFGVNIDDIPFNIPVIEADNLTEFVNLSYAPYCTAGVTINGMIYIQNRNYLLKRFNITLEHEIFHVILHNLGLPHWFEEGLVCELTEEWKDKKRSIIDVEKNSLENLETQWELESYSYSCWLRVKEIMGF
;
A
#
# COMPACT_ATOMS: atom_id res chain seq x y z
N MET A 1 18.52 -3.85 44.25
CA MET A 1 18.93 -4.76 43.16
C MET A 1 17.80 -5.65 42.63
N LYS A 2 17.13 -6.50 43.44
CA LYS A 2 16.08 -7.43 42.94
C LYS A 2 14.91 -6.76 42.19
N LYS A 3 14.44 -5.59 42.66
CA LYS A 3 13.36 -4.83 41.98
C LYS A 3 13.77 -4.22 40.64
N PHE A 4 15.05 -3.86 40.48
CA PHE A 4 15.59 -3.26 39.26
C PHE A 4 15.72 -4.31 38.15
N ILE A 5 16.17 -5.51 38.51
CA ILE A 5 16.25 -6.67 37.59
C ILE A 5 14.85 -7.05 37.09
N LEU A 6 13.83 -7.03 37.96
CA LEU A 6 12.45 -7.33 37.56
C LEU A 6 11.92 -6.32 36.54
N VAL A 7 12.16 -5.02 36.75
CA VAL A 7 11.76 -3.95 35.81
C VAL A 7 12.47 -4.09 34.46
N CYS A 8 13.78 -4.40 34.46
CA CYS A 8 14.51 -4.66 33.22
C CYS A 8 13.98 -5.89 32.47
N VAL A 9 13.60 -6.96 33.17
CA VAL A 9 13.00 -8.16 32.56
C VAL A 9 11.63 -7.84 31.96
N PHE A 10 10.78 -7.07 32.63
CA PHE A 10 9.49 -6.63 32.06
C PHE A 10 9.66 -5.70 30.86
N LEU A 11 10.67 -4.81 30.86
CA LEU A 11 11.00 -3.97 29.71
C LEU A 11 11.53 -4.80 28.53
N ILE A 12 12.36 -5.81 28.76
CA ILE A 12 12.88 -6.69 27.72
C ILE A 12 11.77 -7.60 27.16
N ILE A 13 10.87 -8.10 28.00
CA ILE A 13 9.70 -8.88 27.55
C ILE A 13 8.72 -7.97 26.78
N GLY A 14 8.52 -6.73 27.23
CA GLY A 14 7.70 -5.73 26.54
C GLY A 14 8.27 -5.31 25.18
N LEU A 15 9.60 -5.23 25.05
CA LEU A 15 10.26 -4.95 23.77
C LEU A 15 10.20 -6.13 22.80
N ASN A 16 10.24 -7.37 23.30
CA ASN A 16 10.08 -8.57 22.46
C ASN A 16 8.63 -8.82 22.02
N ALA A 17 7.64 -8.13 22.62
CA ALA A 17 6.23 -8.26 22.25
C ALA A 17 5.86 -7.46 20.98
N TYR A 18 6.77 -6.62 20.47
CA TYR A 18 6.57 -5.78 19.29
C TYR A 18 7.76 -5.87 18.32
N CYS A 19 8.19 -7.08 17.99
CA CYS A 19 9.23 -7.29 16.98
C CYS A 19 8.58 -7.39 15.59
N PHE A 20 8.11 -6.27 15.05
CA PHE A 20 7.70 -6.21 13.65
C PHE A 20 8.94 -6.28 12.74
N LYS A 21 8.78 -6.84 11.53
CA LYS A 21 9.87 -6.86 10.55
C LYS A 21 9.91 -5.53 9.81
N SER A 22 11.04 -4.84 9.83
CA SER A 22 11.24 -3.63 9.03
C SER A 22 12.33 -3.84 7.98
N PHE A 23 12.12 -3.31 6.78
CA PHE A 23 13.13 -3.25 5.72
C PHE A 23 12.93 -1.99 4.86
N GLU A 24 13.88 -1.70 3.99
CA GLU A 24 13.75 -0.65 2.99
C GLU A 24 13.62 -1.28 1.60
N VAL A 25 12.82 -0.66 0.74
CA VAL A 25 12.69 -1.05 -0.66
C VAL A 25 13.13 0.09 -1.56
N ASN A 26 13.85 -0.25 -2.62
CA ASN A 26 14.19 0.70 -3.66
C ASN A 26 13.07 0.70 -4.72
N PRO A 27 12.34 1.81 -4.93
CA PRO A 27 11.24 1.82 -5.90
C PRO A 27 11.72 1.59 -7.34
N PHE A 28 12.98 1.88 -7.66
CA PHE A 28 13.56 1.63 -8.98
C PHE A 28 13.72 0.14 -9.30
N ASP A 29 13.57 -0.76 -8.32
CA ASP A 29 13.47 -2.22 -8.57
C ASP A 29 12.12 -2.62 -9.21
N PHE A 30 11.12 -1.73 -9.14
CA PHE A 30 9.75 -1.94 -9.64
C PHE A 30 9.39 -1.02 -10.81
N ILE A 31 10.06 0.12 -10.92
CA ILE A 31 9.79 1.12 -11.96
C ILE A 31 10.56 0.76 -13.24
N GLY A 32 9.82 0.38 -14.28
CA GLY A 32 10.34 0.21 -15.64
C GLY A 32 10.18 1.44 -16.53
N THR A 33 10.53 1.31 -17.80
CA THR A 33 10.42 2.38 -18.80
C THR A 33 8.97 2.86 -18.98
N ARG A 34 8.00 1.94 -18.89
CA ARG A 34 6.56 2.26 -19.04
C ARG A 34 6.09 3.14 -17.89
N GLU A 35 6.41 2.73 -16.68
CA GLU A 35 6.02 3.41 -15.44
C GLU A 35 6.65 4.80 -15.41
N ILE A 36 7.92 4.94 -15.80
CA ILE A 36 8.59 6.25 -15.93
C ILE A 36 7.85 7.17 -16.92
N ALA A 37 7.39 6.63 -18.06
CA ALA A 37 6.68 7.43 -19.05
C ALA A 37 5.37 7.96 -18.48
N ILE A 38 4.57 7.09 -17.85
CA ILE A 38 3.30 7.48 -17.21
C ILE A 38 3.55 8.50 -16.10
N LEU A 39 4.47 8.23 -15.17
CA LEU A 39 4.79 9.14 -14.06
C LEU A 39 5.18 10.54 -14.54
N LYS A 40 5.98 10.64 -15.62
CA LYS A 40 6.35 11.93 -16.23
C LYS A 40 5.17 12.67 -16.84
N GLU A 41 4.21 11.97 -17.45
CA GLU A 41 2.98 12.60 -17.98
C GLU A 41 2.16 13.26 -16.86
N PHE A 42 2.21 12.72 -15.64
CA PHE A 42 1.56 13.28 -14.45
C PHE A 42 2.43 14.30 -13.69
N GLY A 43 3.56 14.71 -14.26
CA GLY A 43 4.42 15.73 -13.68
C GLY A 43 5.29 15.25 -12.51
N VAL A 44 5.42 13.93 -12.32
CA VAL A 44 6.38 13.38 -11.36
C VAL A 44 7.80 13.59 -11.89
N ASN A 45 8.61 14.30 -11.11
CA ASN A 45 10.03 14.40 -11.34
C ASN A 45 10.72 13.15 -10.76
N ILE A 46 11.38 12.38 -11.62
CA ILE A 46 12.01 11.11 -11.24
C ILE A 46 13.13 11.31 -10.20
N ASP A 47 13.80 12.46 -10.23
CA ASP A 47 14.86 12.79 -9.28
C ASP A 47 14.32 13.06 -7.86
N ASP A 48 13.02 13.33 -7.73
CA ASP A 48 12.35 13.55 -6.44
C ASP A 48 11.80 12.24 -5.82
N ILE A 49 11.88 11.11 -6.54
CA ILE A 49 11.46 9.80 -6.04
C ILE A 49 12.45 9.33 -4.96
N PRO A 50 11.97 8.95 -3.75
CA PRO A 50 12.86 8.51 -2.67
C PRO A 50 13.61 7.24 -3.08
N PHE A 51 14.92 7.19 -2.85
CA PHE A 51 15.73 6.02 -3.20
C PHE A 51 15.43 4.80 -2.31
N ASN A 52 14.98 5.04 -1.08
CA ASN A 52 14.58 4.01 -0.12
C ASN A 52 13.23 4.37 0.48
N ILE A 53 12.29 3.44 0.45
CA ILE A 53 10.99 3.55 1.10
C ILE A 53 10.96 2.59 2.30
N PRO A 54 10.71 3.06 3.53
CA PRO A 54 10.61 2.19 4.69
C PRO A 54 9.34 1.34 4.64
N VAL A 55 9.49 0.05 4.94
CA VAL A 55 8.40 -0.94 4.96
C VAL A 55 8.38 -1.63 6.30
N ILE A 56 7.18 -1.73 6.89
CA ILE A 56 6.88 -2.56 8.06
C ILE A 56 6.01 -3.73 7.60
N GLU A 57 6.56 -4.94 7.66
CA GLU A 57 5.83 -6.18 7.45
C GLU A 57 5.35 -6.74 8.80
N ALA A 58 4.03 -6.83 8.95
CA ALA A 58 3.42 -7.43 10.11
C ALA A 58 3.54 -8.96 10.11
N ASP A 59 3.64 -9.56 11.29
CA ASP A 59 3.65 -11.01 11.48
C ASP A 59 2.27 -11.63 11.28
N ASN A 60 1.20 -10.87 11.53
CA ASN A 60 -0.19 -11.32 11.33
C ASN A 60 -1.15 -10.14 11.13
N LEU A 61 -2.39 -10.46 10.77
CA LEU A 61 -3.44 -9.48 10.50
C LEU A 61 -3.75 -8.56 11.69
N THR A 62 -3.73 -9.07 12.92
CA THR A 62 -3.99 -8.26 14.12
C THR A 62 -2.89 -7.23 14.34
N GLU A 63 -1.63 -7.62 14.16
CA GLU A 63 -0.51 -6.68 14.25
C GLU A 63 -0.59 -5.63 13.14
N PHE A 64 -0.92 -6.03 11.91
CA PHE A 64 -1.11 -5.11 10.78
C PHE A 64 -2.13 -4.02 11.12
N VAL A 65 -3.34 -4.40 11.54
CA VAL A 65 -4.42 -3.46 11.88
C VAL A 65 -4.02 -2.54 13.04
N ASN A 66 -3.29 -3.05 14.04
CA ASN A 66 -2.83 -2.23 15.17
C ASN A 66 -1.76 -1.21 14.77
N LEU A 67 -0.87 -1.57 13.84
CA LEU A 67 0.19 -0.68 13.36
C LEU A 67 -0.31 0.36 12.38
N SER A 68 -1.24 -0.03 11.50
CA SER A 68 -1.68 0.78 10.36
C SER A 68 -3.04 1.46 10.55
N TYR A 69 -3.85 1.00 11.51
CA TYR A 69 -5.25 1.39 11.68
C TYR A 69 -6.14 1.10 10.46
N ALA A 70 -5.65 0.32 9.49
CA ALA A 70 -6.41 -0.04 8.31
C ALA A 70 -7.49 -1.10 8.64
N PRO A 71 -8.57 -1.17 7.84
CA PRO A 71 -9.56 -2.24 7.94
C PRO A 71 -8.95 -3.64 7.80
N TYR A 72 -9.60 -4.64 8.40
CA TYR A 72 -9.16 -6.04 8.35
C TYR A 72 -9.10 -6.64 6.92
N CYS A 73 -9.76 -6.02 5.95
CA CYS A 73 -9.77 -6.44 4.55
C CYS A 73 -8.61 -5.89 3.70
N THR A 74 -7.80 -4.98 4.26
CA THR A 74 -6.73 -4.26 3.56
C THR A 74 -5.41 -5.03 3.61
N ALA A 75 -4.74 -5.22 2.47
CA ALA A 75 -3.50 -6.01 2.37
C ALA A 75 -2.22 -5.21 2.65
N GLY A 76 -2.24 -3.91 2.35
CA GLY A 76 -1.17 -2.95 2.57
C GLY A 76 -1.75 -1.54 2.66
N VAL A 77 -1.01 -0.62 3.26
CA VAL A 77 -1.37 0.79 3.29
C VAL A 77 -0.13 1.66 3.46
N THR A 78 -0.15 2.82 2.83
CA THR A 78 0.89 3.84 2.95
C THR A 78 0.45 4.96 3.88
N ILE A 79 1.28 5.27 4.89
CA ILE A 79 1.03 6.33 5.87
C ILE A 79 2.30 7.16 6.00
N ASN A 80 2.22 8.46 5.66
CA ASN A 80 3.35 9.41 5.77
C ASN A 80 4.65 8.92 5.10
N GLY A 81 4.53 8.30 3.92
CA GLY A 81 5.69 7.77 3.17
C GLY A 81 6.26 6.44 3.69
N MET A 82 5.60 5.81 4.66
CA MET A 82 5.94 4.48 5.16
C MET A 82 4.89 3.47 4.73
N ILE A 83 5.34 2.31 4.26
CA ILE A 83 4.47 1.22 3.84
C ILE A 83 4.26 0.27 5.03
N TYR A 84 3.01 -0.03 5.33
CA TYR A 84 2.62 -1.12 6.22
C TYR A 84 2.04 -2.22 5.36
N ILE A 85 2.52 -3.44 5.50
CA ILE A 85 2.05 -4.57 4.69
C ILE A 85 1.79 -5.80 5.55
N GLN A 86 0.76 -6.57 5.19
CA GLN A 86 0.49 -7.85 5.82
C GLN A 86 1.62 -8.87 5.56
N ASN A 87 1.63 -9.91 6.39
CA ASN A 87 2.62 -10.97 6.35
C ASN A 87 2.77 -11.62 4.96
N ARG A 88 4.00 -11.79 4.47
CA ARG A 88 4.26 -12.41 3.16
C ARG A 88 3.77 -13.85 3.04
N ASN A 89 3.73 -14.61 4.14
CA ASN A 89 3.21 -15.98 4.12
C ASN A 89 1.68 -16.01 4.01
N TYR A 90 1.00 -14.93 4.42
CA TYR A 90 -0.43 -14.77 4.21
C TYR A 90 -0.73 -14.27 2.79
N LEU A 91 -0.01 -13.25 2.32
CA LEU A 91 -0.21 -12.68 0.98
C LEU A 91 0.29 -13.60 -0.15
N LEU A 92 1.26 -14.48 0.11
CA LEU A 92 1.84 -15.42 -0.84
C LEU A 92 2.25 -14.69 -2.14
N LYS A 93 1.66 -15.08 -3.26
CA LYS A 93 1.93 -14.50 -4.58
C LYS A 93 1.48 -13.04 -4.71
N ARG A 94 0.60 -12.56 -3.82
CA ARG A 94 0.12 -11.17 -3.81
C ARG A 94 1.11 -10.21 -3.14
N PHE A 95 2.12 -10.71 -2.43
CA PHE A 95 3.01 -9.84 -1.66
C PHE A 95 3.71 -8.80 -2.54
N ASN A 96 4.34 -9.22 -3.63
CA ASN A 96 5.08 -8.30 -4.51
C ASN A 96 4.18 -7.26 -5.16
N ILE A 97 3.01 -7.67 -5.66
CA ILE A 97 2.07 -6.74 -6.31
C ILE A 97 1.47 -5.76 -5.29
N THR A 98 1.17 -6.20 -4.07
CA THR A 98 0.74 -5.29 -2.99
C THR A 98 1.85 -4.34 -2.58
N LEU A 99 3.10 -4.80 -2.48
CA LEU A 99 4.23 -3.92 -2.19
C LEU A 99 4.43 -2.87 -3.28
N GLU A 100 4.38 -3.29 -4.55
CA GLU A 100 4.48 -2.42 -5.71
C GLU A 100 3.37 -1.36 -5.74
N HIS A 101 2.13 -1.78 -5.45
CA HIS A 101 0.97 -0.90 -5.31
C HIS A 101 1.22 0.21 -4.28
N GLU A 102 1.67 -0.16 -3.08
CA GLU A 102 1.97 0.82 -2.02
C GLU A 102 3.16 1.72 -2.36
N ILE A 103 4.17 1.22 -3.08
CA ILE A 103 5.28 2.04 -3.58
C ILE A 103 4.75 3.16 -4.48
N PHE A 104 3.81 2.87 -5.39
CA PHE A 104 3.24 3.90 -6.26
C PHE A 104 2.38 4.92 -5.50
N HIS A 105 1.69 4.53 -4.43
CA HIS A 105 1.06 5.51 -3.53
C HIS A 105 2.10 6.47 -2.94
N VAL A 106 3.24 5.98 -2.43
CA VAL A 106 4.31 6.85 -1.91
C VAL A 106 4.78 7.86 -2.97
N ILE A 107 4.93 7.43 -4.22
CA ILE A 107 5.40 8.27 -5.32
C ILE A 107 4.37 9.32 -5.72
N LEU A 108 3.09 8.94 -5.80
CA LEU A 108 2.01 9.79 -6.30
C LEU A 108 1.44 10.73 -5.23
N HIS A 109 1.65 10.44 -3.94
CA HIS A 109 1.01 11.16 -2.82
C HIS A 109 1.13 12.69 -2.90
N ASN A 110 2.28 13.20 -3.35
CA ASN A 110 2.54 14.64 -3.42
C ASN A 110 1.78 15.37 -4.54
N LEU A 111 1.13 14.63 -5.45
CA LEU A 111 0.35 15.21 -6.54
C LEU A 111 -1.02 15.75 -6.08
N GLY A 112 -1.46 15.40 -4.87
CA GLY A 112 -2.73 15.88 -4.31
C GLY A 112 -3.96 15.45 -5.14
N LEU A 113 -3.88 14.28 -5.75
CA LEU A 113 -4.94 13.74 -6.61
C LEU A 113 -6.15 13.32 -5.75
N PRO A 114 -7.38 13.34 -6.31
CA PRO A 114 -8.50 12.67 -5.68
C PRO A 114 -8.17 11.20 -5.45
N HIS A 115 -8.51 10.66 -4.29
CA HIS A 115 -8.15 9.29 -3.89
C HIS A 115 -8.46 8.24 -4.97
N TRP A 116 -9.67 8.27 -5.54
CA TRP A 116 -10.06 7.32 -6.58
C TRP A 116 -9.18 7.41 -7.85
N PHE A 117 -8.66 8.61 -8.16
CA PHE A 117 -7.81 8.82 -9.32
C PHE A 117 -6.40 8.32 -9.03
N GLU A 118 -5.87 8.60 -7.83
CA GLU A 118 -4.60 8.04 -7.36
C GLU A 118 -4.63 6.50 -7.37
N GLU A 119 -5.63 5.89 -6.73
CA GLU A 119 -5.86 4.43 -6.73
C GLU A 119 -5.90 3.87 -8.16
N GLY A 120 -6.64 4.53 -9.05
CA GLY A 120 -6.76 4.10 -10.44
C GLY A 120 -5.45 4.19 -11.23
N LEU A 121 -4.62 5.19 -10.95
CA LEU A 121 -3.28 5.31 -11.54
C LEU A 121 -2.33 4.26 -11.00
N VAL A 122 -2.33 4.02 -9.69
CA VAL A 122 -1.57 2.93 -9.07
C VAL A 122 -1.91 1.62 -9.75
N CYS A 123 -3.20 1.31 -9.90
CA CYS A 123 -3.67 0.11 -10.58
C CYS A 123 -3.21 -0.01 -12.04
N GLU A 124 -3.13 1.11 -12.77
CA GLU A 124 -2.63 1.13 -14.15
C GLU A 124 -1.11 0.88 -14.17
N LEU A 125 -0.37 1.49 -13.23
CA LEU A 125 1.07 1.33 -13.06
C LEU A 125 1.46 -0.10 -12.66
N THR A 126 0.64 -0.78 -11.85
CA THR A 126 0.89 -2.17 -11.43
C THR A 126 0.31 -3.22 -12.39
N GLU A 127 -0.51 -2.81 -13.36
CA GLU A 127 -1.32 -3.69 -14.21
C GLU A 127 -2.16 -4.74 -13.42
N GLU A 128 -2.48 -4.48 -12.15
CA GLU A 128 -3.00 -5.53 -11.26
C GLU A 128 -4.39 -6.05 -11.66
N TRP A 129 -5.14 -5.27 -12.43
CA TRP A 129 -6.48 -5.62 -12.92
C TRP A 129 -6.50 -6.12 -14.37
N LYS A 130 -5.35 -6.19 -15.03
CA LYS A 130 -5.23 -6.72 -16.39
C LYS A 130 -5.81 -8.14 -16.46
N ASP A 131 -6.70 -8.35 -17.42
CA ASP A 131 -7.44 -9.60 -17.64
C ASP A 131 -8.36 -10.06 -16.48
N LYS A 132 -8.58 -9.22 -15.47
CA LYS A 132 -9.49 -9.50 -14.35
C LYS A 132 -10.78 -8.70 -14.50
N LYS A 133 -11.81 -9.13 -13.78
CA LYS A 133 -13.09 -8.41 -13.66
C LYS A 133 -13.57 -8.41 -12.23
N ARG A 134 -14.16 -7.29 -11.83
CA ARG A 134 -14.93 -7.12 -10.59
C ARG A 134 -16.23 -6.38 -10.89
N SER A 135 -17.06 -6.23 -9.86
CA SER A 135 -18.24 -5.39 -9.97
C SER A 135 -17.83 -3.93 -10.12
N ILE A 136 -18.64 -3.18 -10.85
CA ILE A 136 -18.44 -1.75 -11.08
C ILE A 136 -19.22 -0.99 -10.01
N ILE A 137 -18.54 -0.04 -9.34
CA ILE A 137 -19.14 0.86 -8.38
C ILE A 137 -18.78 2.31 -8.72
N ASP A 138 -19.61 3.25 -8.26
CA ASP A 138 -19.41 4.68 -8.49
C ASP A 138 -18.36 5.24 -7.53
N VAL A 139 -17.11 5.37 -7.99
CA VAL A 139 -15.95 5.73 -7.15
C VAL A 139 -15.93 7.19 -6.71
N GLU A 140 -16.68 8.07 -7.38
CA GLU A 140 -16.81 9.48 -7.00
C GLU A 140 -17.82 9.66 -5.85
N LYS A 141 -18.71 8.69 -5.65
CA LYS A 141 -19.73 8.71 -4.58
C LYS A 141 -19.44 7.78 -3.40
N ASN A 142 -18.44 6.91 -3.51
CA ASN A 142 -18.06 5.97 -2.46
C ASN A 142 -16.66 6.31 -1.93
N SER A 143 -16.46 6.15 -0.62
CA SER A 143 -15.17 6.28 0.04
C SER A 143 -14.69 4.92 0.56
N LEU A 144 -13.38 4.74 0.69
CA LEU A 144 -12.78 3.53 1.26
C LEU A 144 -13.30 3.22 2.67
N GLU A 145 -13.60 4.25 3.45
CA GLU A 145 -14.07 4.14 4.84
C GLU A 145 -15.40 3.38 4.97
N ASN A 146 -16.19 3.32 3.88
CA ASN A 146 -17.49 2.65 3.86
C ASN A 146 -17.41 1.21 3.37
N LEU A 147 -16.21 0.70 3.05
CA LEU A 147 -16.04 -0.66 2.52
C LEU A 147 -15.76 -1.62 3.67
N GLU A 148 -16.58 -2.65 3.81
CA GLU A 148 -16.52 -3.59 4.94
C GLU A 148 -15.83 -4.90 4.56
N THR A 149 -15.80 -5.22 3.27
CA THR A 149 -15.33 -6.52 2.77
C THR A 149 -14.19 -6.37 1.77
N GLN A 150 -13.38 -7.42 1.65
CA GLN A 150 -12.32 -7.48 0.63
C GLN A 150 -12.92 -7.39 -0.79
N TRP A 151 -14.12 -7.93 -1.01
CA TRP A 151 -14.77 -7.88 -2.31
C TRP A 151 -15.17 -6.46 -2.72
N GLU A 152 -15.64 -5.65 -1.75
CA GLU A 152 -15.95 -4.23 -1.96
C GLU A 152 -14.68 -3.43 -2.26
N LEU A 153 -13.60 -3.67 -1.50
CA LEU A 153 -12.28 -3.05 -1.74
C LEU A 153 -11.77 -3.36 -3.16
N GLU A 154 -11.79 -4.64 -3.55
CA GLU A 154 -11.38 -5.05 -4.89
C GLU A 154 -12.28 -4.46 -5.99
N SER A 155 -13.58 -4.31 -5.74
CA SER A 155 -14.52 -3.69 -6.69
C SER A 155 -14.31 -2.18 -6.80
N TYR A 156 -13.98 -1.51 -5.69
CA TYR A 156 -13.62 -0.09 -5.66
C TYR A 156 -12.34 0.17 -6.46
N SER A 157 -11.27 -0.55 -6.15
CA SER A 157 -9.97 -0.43 -6.83
C SER A 157 -10.09 -0.71 -8.33
N TYR A 158 -10.79 -1.79 -8.71
CA TYR A 158 -11.08 -2.09 -10.11
C TYR A 158 -11.88 -0.99 -10.82
N SER A 159 -12.84 -0.37 -10.13
CA SER A 159 -13.64 0.73 -10.70
C SER A 159 -12.83 2.01 -10.85
N CYS A 160 -11.89 2.28 -9.93
CA CYS A 160 -10.94 3.38 -10.01
C CYS A 160 -10.06 3.24 -11.26
N TRP A 161 -9.50 2.05 -11.46
CA TRP A 161 -8.69 1.72 -12.62
C TRP A 161 -9.44 1.92 -13.94
N LEU A 162 -10.66 1.38 -14.07
CA LEU A 162 -11.48 1.55 -15.27
C LEU A 162 -11.77 3.04 -15.55
N ARG A 163 -12.06 3.81 -14.51
CA ARG A 163 -12.36 5.23 -14.64
C ARG A 163 -11.15 6.03 -15.12
N VAL A 164 -9.96 5.75 -14.58
CA VAL A 164 -8.72 6.36 -15.05
C VAL A 164 -8.43 5.98 -16.50
N LYS A 165 -8.57 4.70 -16.87
CA LYS A 165 -8.41 4.25 -18.26
C LYS A 165 -9.34 4.99 -19.23
N GLU A 166 -10.61 5.18 -18.85
CA GLU A 166 -11.58 5.92 -19.66
C GLU A 166 -11.17 7.38 -19.88
N ILE A 167 -10.70 8.06 -18.83
CA ILE A 167 -10.30 9.48 -18.88
C ILE A 167 -9.00 9.66 -19.69
N MET A 168 -8.04 8.76 -19.47
CA MET A 168 -6.70 8.88 -20.03
C MET A 168 -6.56 8.27 -21.43
N GLY A 169 -7.50 7.42 -21.85
CA GLY A 169 -7.48 6.78 -23.16
C GLY A 169 -6.46 5.64 -23.28
N PHE A 170 -6.17 4.94 -22.18
CA PHE A 170 -5.31 3.74 -22.13
C PHE A 170 -5.99 2.47 -22.65
#